data_AF-A0A7W7ZXL4-F1
#
_entry.id   AF-A0A7W7ZXL4-F1
#
_cell.length_a   1.000
_cell.length_b   1.000
_cell.length_c   1.000
_cell.angle_alpha   90.00
_cell.angle_beta   90.00
_cell.angle_gamma   90.00
#
_symmetry.space_group_name_H-M   'P 1'
#
loop_
_entity.id
_entity.type
_entity.pdbx_description
1 polymer ?
#
loop_
_entity_poly.entity_id
_entity_poly.type
_entity_poly.pdbx_seq_one_letter_code
_entity_poly.pdbx_strand_id
1 'polypeptide(L)' 'MTSTQCPRCQTELDEGPIMYRCSTCCRAVYAADLENDYVTRHPVAA' A
#
# COMPACT_ATOMS: atom_id res chain seq x y z
N MET A 1 -10.54 1.14 -4.86
CA MET A 1 -10.10 1.17 -3.46
C MET A 1 -9.18 -0.02 -3.27
N THR A 2 -7.88 0.21 -3.35
CA THR A 2 -6.85 -0.82 -3.19
C THR A 2 -6.47 -0.90 -1.71
N SER A 3 -7.22 -1.68 -0.92
CA SER A 3 -6.89 -1.90 0.49
C SER A 3 -5.56 -2.65 0.57
N THR A 4 -4.52 -1.99 1.07
CA THR A 4 -3.18 -2.56 1.25
C THR A 4 -3.16 -3.30 2.58
N GLN A 5 -2.99 -4.63 2.53
CA GLN A 5 -3.07 -5.51 3.69
C GLN A 5 -1.67 -5.93 4.17
N CYS A 6 -1.51 -6.10 5.48
CA CYS A 6 -0.25 -6.57 6.04
C CYS A 6 0.03 -8.02 5.62
N PRO A 7 1.21 -8.35 5.05
CA PRO A 7 1.51 -9.70 4.57
C PRO A 7 1.59 -10.75 5.70
N ARG A 8 1.65 -10.33 6.97
CA ARG A 8 1.78 -11.25 8.11
C ARG A 8 0.47 -11.54 8.84
N CYS A 9 -0.41 -10.55 8.97
CA CYS A 9 -1.64 -10.68 9.74
C CYS A 9 -2.89 -10.26 8.96
N GLN A 10 -2.73 -9.86 7.69
CA GLN A 10 -3.79 -9.42 6.78
C GLN A 10 -4.65 -8.25 7.31
N THR A 11 -4.22 -7.59 8.38
CA THR A 11 -4.85 -6.35 8.86
C THR A 11 -4.65 -5.26 7.82
N GLU A 12 -5.68 -4.44 7.64
CA GLU A 12 -5.59 -3.20 6.85
C GLU A 12 -4.45 -2.33 7.40
N LEU A 13 -3.58 -1.88 6.49
CA LEU A 13 -2.51 -0.98 6.85
C LEU A 13 -3.02 0.45 6.74
N ASP A 14 -2.68 1.29 7.72
CA ASP A 14 -2.92 2.73 7.62
C ASP A 14 -2.14 3.31 6.43
N GLU A 15 -2.85 4.05 5.57
CA GLU A 15 -2.30 4.60 4.34
C GLU A 15 -1.32 5.74 4.60
N GLY A 16 -0.15 5.65 3.96
CA GLY A 16 0.85 6.72 3.94
C GLY A 16 1.53 6.75 2.58
N PRO A 17 2.02 7.93 2.11
CA PRO A 17 2.50 8.10 0.74
C PRO A 17 3.78 7.30 0.42
N ILE A 18 4.49 6.81 1.43
CA ILE A 18 5.80 6.15 1.29
C ILE A 18 5.82 4.84 2.10
N MET A 19 5.19 4.84 3.27
CA MET A 19 5.15 3.72 4.19
C MET A 19 3.75 3.56 4.76
N TYR A 20 3.39 2.29 4.90
CA TYR A 20 2.17 1.80 5.51
C TYR A 20 2.51 1.19 6.86
N ARG A 21 1.66 1.42 7.88
CA ARG A 21 1.91 0.86 9.22
C ARG A 21 0.75 -0.01 9.67
N CYS A 22 1.09 -1.22 10.10
CA CYS A 22 0.15 -2.16 10.68
C CYS A 22 -0.18 -1.78 12.12
N SER A 23 -1.45 -1.51 12.43
CA SER A 23 -1.91 -1.20 13.79
C SER A 23 -1.81 -2.40 14.75
N THR A 24 -1.99 -3.62 14.24
CA THR A 24 -1.92 -4.85 15.05
C THR A 24 -0.50 -5.30 15.37
N CYS A 25 0.36 -5.23 14.35
CA CYS A 25 1.68 -5.85 14.38
C CYS A 25 2.82 -4.83 14.41
N CYS A 26 2.49 -3.54 14.42
CA CYS A 26 3.40 -2.39 14.44
C CYS A 26 4.45 -2.38 13.31
N ARG A 27 4.27 -3.24 12.29
CA ARG A 27 5.21 -3.39 11.19
C ARG A 27 5.03 -2.23 10.20
N ALA A 28 6.16 -1.64 9.81
CA ALA A 28 6.21 -0.74 8.67
C ALA A 28 6.40 -1.56 7.39
N VAL A 29 5.59 -1.29 6.38
CA VAL A 29 5.64 -1.88 5.05
C VAL A 29 5.83 -0.73 4.06
N TYR A 30 6.83 -0.81 3.20
CA TYR A 30 7.06 0.25 2.21
C TYR A 30 6.08 0.11 1.05
N ALA A 31 5.65 1.23 0.49
CA ALA A 31 4.79 1.25 -0.69
C ALA A 31 5.43 0.57 -1.92
N ALA A 32 6.76 0.49 -1.96
CA ALA A 32 7.51 -0.22 -3.00
C ALA A 32 7.55 -1.75 -2.80
N ASP A 33 7.29 -2.21 -1.57
CA ASP A 33 7.32 -3.64 -1.18
C ASP A 33 5.94 -4.27 -1.33
N LEU A 34 4.89 -3.46 -1.19
CA LEU A 34 3.57 -3.80 -1.68
C LEU A 34 3.68 -3.83 -3.20
N GLU A 35 3.30 -4.96 -3.82
CA GLU A 35 3.10 -5.07 -5.26
C GLU A 35 2.00 -4.08 -5.65
N ASN A 36 2.42 -2.84 -5.84
CA ASN A 36 1.60 -1.78 -6.37
C ASN A 36 1.46 -2.13 -7.83
N ASP A 37 0.36 -2.82 -8.16
CA ASP A 37 -0.14 -2.89 -9.52
C ASP A 37 -0.15 -1.45 -10.01
N TYR A 38 0.87 -1.12 -10.79
CA TYR A 38 1.10 0.21 -11.33
C TYR A 38 -0.19 0.52 -12.09
N VAL A 39 -1.10 1.26 -11.47
CA VAL A 39 -2.30 1.73 -12.16
C VAL A 39 -1.73 2.63 -13.23
N THR A 40 -1.67 2.08 -14.44
CA THR A 40 -1.18 2.74 -15.64
C THR A 40 -1.87 4.08 -15.65
N ARG A 41 -1.15 5.15 -15.31
CA ARG A 41 -1.68 6.50 -15.45
C ARG A 41 -1.94 6.63 -16.93
N HIS A 42 -3.19 6.48 -17.35
CA HIS A 42 -3.56 6.78 -18.72
C HIS A 42 -3.05 8.19 -18.99
N PRO A 43 -2.25 8.39 -20.05
CA PRO A 43 -1.70 9.70 -20.35
C PRO A 43 -2.87 10.67 -20.45
N VAL A 44 -2.80 11.78 -19.71
CA VAL A 44 -3.78 12.85 -19.85
C VAL A 44 -3.61 13.38 -21.27
N ALA A 45 -4.64 13.21 -22.10
CA ALA A 45 -4.64 13.72 -23.46
C ALA A 45 -4.53 15.24 -23.40
N ALA A 46 -3.51 15.78 -24.08
CA ALA A 46 -3.27 17.22 -24.24
C ALA A 46 -4.15 17.81 -25.34
#